data_AF-A0A258CQ15-F1
#
_entry.id   AF-A0A258CQ15-F1
#
_cell.length_a   1.000
_cell.length_b   1.000
_cell.length_c   1.000
_cell.angle_alpha   90.00
_cell.angle_beta   90.00
_cell.angle_gamma   90.00
#
_symmetry.space_group_name_H-M   'P 1'
#
loop_
_entity.id
_entity.type
_entity.pdbx_description
1 polymer ?
#
loop_
_entity_poly.entity_id
_entity_poly.type
_entity_poly.pdbx_seq_one_letter_code
_entity_poly.pdbx_strand_id
1 'polypeptide(L)'
;MLPVRDFNYAGLNSETGEITSCQMFLPMPGSSSTTADFFNPLIHHIEDMILHNRAPYPVERTLLTSGMLIAAVESLYRKGEVIQTPEMGVAYKVPKESLYWRE
;
A
#
# COMPACT_ATOMS: atom_id res chain seq x y z
N MET A 1 4.08 23.20 17.73
CA MET A 1 3.63 22.56 16.48
C MET A 1 4.82 21.80 15.92
N LEU A 2 4.78 20.46 15.88
CA LEU A 2 5.87 19.69 15.28
C LEU A 2 5.84 19.92 13.76
N PRO A 3 6.97 20.21 13.10
CA PRO A 3 7.01 20.36 11.65
C PRO A 3 6.61 19.04 10.97
N VAL A 4 5.93 19.14 9.83
CA VAL A 4 5.60 18.01 8.95
C VAL A 4 6.91 17.33 8.55
N ARG A 5 7.19 16.16 9.12
CA ARG A 5 8.47 15.43 8.95
C ARG A 5 8.33 14.04 8.33
N ASP A 6 7.10 13.62 8.04
CA ASP A 6 6.77 12.27 7.58
C ASP A 6 6.02 12.30 6.23
N PHE A 7 5.71 11.13 5.68
CA PHE A 7 4.98 11.02 4.41
C PHE A 7 3.54 11.51 4.57
N ASN A 8 3.16 12.51 3.78
CA ASN A 8 1.83 13.09 3.80
C ASN A 8 1.20 12.98 2.42
N TYR A 9 -0.09 12.60 2.40
CA TYR A 9 -0.94 12.67 1.22
C TYR A 9 -2.00 13.75 1.43
N ALA A 10 -2.29 14.50 0.37
CA ALA A 10 -3.48 15.33 0.27
C ALA A 10 -4.00 15.23 -1.17
N GLY A 11 -5.27 14.86 -1.32
CA GLY A 11 -5.95 14.77 -2.61
C GLY A 11 -7.26 15.54 -2.59
N LEU A 12 -7.54 16.26 -3.68
CA LEU A 12 -8.83 16.90 -3.91
C LEU A 12 -9.73 15.92 -4.66
N ASN A 13 -10.89 15.61 -4.09
CA ASN A 13 -11.95 14.96 -4.83
C ASN A 13 -12.56 15.98 -5.79
N SER A 14 -12.37 15.78 -7.10
CA SER A 14 -12.86 16.70 -8.13
C SER A 14 -14.39 16.72 -8.27
N GLU A 15 -15.09 15.67 -7.81
CA GLU A 15 -16.55 15.58 -7.87
C GLU A 15 -17.22 16.27 -6.68
N THR A 16 -16.64 16.14 -5.48
CA THR A 16 -17.22 16.68 -4.23
C THR A 16 -16.58 17.99 -3.77
N GLY A 17 -15.38 18.31 -4.27
CA GLY A 17 -14.56 19.44 -3.80
C GLY A 17 -13.90 19.21 -2.44
N GLU A 18 -14.05 18.02 -1.84
CA GLU A 18 -13.49 17.69 -0.52
C GLU A 18 -11.99 17.37 -0.62
N ILE A 19 -11.22 17.86 0.36
CA ILE A 19 -9.81 17.48 0.51
C ILE A 19 -9.72 16.30 1.47
N THR A 20 -9.22 15.17 0.99
CA THR A 20 -8.81 14.05 1.85
C THR A 20 -7.31 14.15 2.11
N SER A 21 -6.92 14.19 3.38
CA SER A 21 -5.51 14.17 3.77
C SER A 21 -5.20 13.05 4.75
N CYS A 22 -3.97 12.53 4.68
CA CYS A 22 -3.47 11.48 5.56
C CYS A 22 -1.99 11.74 5.85
N GLN A 23 -1.65 11.85 7.13
CA GLN A 23 -0.26 11.72 7.57
C GLN A 23 0.01 10.26 7.87
N MET A 24 0.98 9.68 7.17
CA MET A 24 1.48 8.35 7.45
C MET A 24 2.48 8.48 8.59
N PHE A 25 2.28 7.75 9.68
CA PHE A 25 3.27 7.62 10.74
C PHE A 25 4.13 6.42 10.41
N LEU A 26 5.30 6.66 9.82
CA LEU A 26 6.25 5.59 9.64
C LEU A 26 6.98 5.34 10.97
N PRO A 27 7.27 4.08 11.32
CA PRO A 27 8.08 3.75 12.48
C PRO A 27 9.57 4.06 12.22
N MET A 28 9.87 5.25 11.69
CA MET A 28 11.24 5.69 11.45
C MET A 28 11.84 6.23 12.75
N PRO A 29 13.10 5.86 13.08
CA PRO A 29 13.74 6.35 14.29
C PRO A 29 14.05 7.85 14.14
N GLY A 30 13.19 8.69 14.74
CA GLY A 30 13.37 10.14 14.82
C GLY A 30 13.73 10.66 16.21
N SER A 31 13.37 9.92 17.27
CA SER A 31 13.68 10.21 18.69
C SER A 31 12.95 9.28 19.68
N SER A 32 11.99 8.44 19.24
CA SER A 32 11.06 7.72 20.14
C SER A 32 10.81 6.24 19.79
N SER A 33 11.56 5.65 18.87
CA SER A 33 11.44 4.22 18.54
C SER A 33 12.80 3.62 18.25
N THR A 34 13.05 2.44 18.83
CA THR A 34 14.33 1.72 18.77
C THR A 34 14.43 0.81 17.56
N THR A 35 13.31 0.41 16.95
CA THR A 35 13.24 -0.44 15.77
C THR A 35 11.84 -0.42 15.17
N ALA A 36 11.74 -0.44 13.84
CA ALA A 36 10.45 -0.58 13.16
C ALA A 36 9.93 -2.02 13.24
N ASP A 37 8.70 -2.22 13.71
CA ASP A 37 8.06 -3.53 13.76
C ASP A 37 7.27 -3.82 12.47
N PHE A 38 8.00 -4.16 11.41
CA PHE A 38 7.41 -4.53 10.13
C PHE A 38 7.03 -6.01 10.05
N PHE A 39 7.70 -6.86 10.83
CA PHE A 39 7.61 -8.32 10.65
C PHE A 39 6.56 -8.96 11.54
N ASN A 40 6.32 -8.50 12.77
CA ASN A 40 5.29 -9.10 13.60
C ASN A 40 3.89 -9.01 12.96
N PRO A 41 3.45 -7.86 12.39
CA PRO A 41 2.16 -7.78 11.72
C PRO A 41 2.08 -8.66 10.48
N LEU A 42 3.18 -8.78 9.73
CA LEU A 42 3.25 -9.64 8.55
C LEU A 42 3.10 -11.12 8.93
N ILE A 43 3.84 -11.58 9.95
CA ILE A 43 3.79 -12.96 10.41
C ILE A 43 2.40 -13.27 10.98
N HIS A 44 1.82 -12.39 11.79
CA HIS A 44 0.48 -12.54 12.32
C HIS A 44 -0.57 -12.77 11.21
N HIS A 45 -0.55 -11.99 10.14
CA HIS A 45 -1.48 -12.18 9.03
C HIS A 45 -1.21 -13.45 8.20
N ILE A 46 0.04 -13.93 8.14
CA ILE A 46 0.37 -15.23 7.54
C ILE A 46 -0.20 -16.36 8.40
N GLU A 47 -0.05 -16.29 9.72
CA GLU A 47 -0.62 -17.26 10.66
C GLU A 47 -2.14 -17.31 10.54
N ASP A 48 -2.81 -16.17 10.54
CA ASP A 48 -4.27 -16.08 10.35
C ASP A 48 -4.73 -16.72 9.04
N MET A 49 -4.01 -16.47 7.95
CA MET A 49 -4.31 -17.07 6.65
C MET A 49 -4.24 -18.60 6.72
N ILE A 50 -3.21 -19.14 7.38
CA ILE A 50 -3.00 -20.59 7.53
C ILE A 50 -4.07 -21.20 8.44
N LEU A 51 -4.29 -20.61 9.63
CA LEU A 51 -5.23 -21.11 10.63
C LEU A 51 -6.67 -21.13 10.12
N HIS A 52 -7.08 -20.11 9.37
CA HIS A 52 -8.43 -19.97 8.85
C HIS A 52 -8.58 -20.46 7.40
N ASN A 53 -7.49 -20.88 6.76
CA ASN A 53 -7.42 -21.24 5.35
C ASN A 53 -8.12 -20.20 4.44
N ARG A 54 -7.86 -18.92 4.70
CA ARG A 54 -8.52 -17.79 4.03
C ARG A 54 -7.52 -16.68 3.75
N ALA A 55 -7.32 -16.36 2.47
CA ALA A 55 -6.47 -15.24 2.08
C ALA A 55 -7.07 -13.89 2.53
N PRO A 56 -6.27 -12.96 3.08
CA PRO A 56 -6.74 -11.65 3.52
C PRO A 56 -7.13 -10.73 2.35
N TYR A 57 -6.59 -11.00 1.16
CA TYR A 57 -6.91 -10.35 -0.11
C TYR A 57 -6.61 -11.31 -1.28
N PRO A 58 -7.20 -11.11 -2.47
CA PRO A 58 -6.88 -11.91 -3.65
C PRO A 58 -5.40 -11.80 -4.01
N VAL A 59 -4.73 -12.92 -4.27
CA VAL A 59 -3.29 -12.96 -4.59
C VAL A 59 -2.94 -12.12 -5.82
N GLU A 60 -3.90 -11.99 -6.75
CA GLU A 60 -3.87 -11.17 -7.95
C GLU A 60 -3.61 -9.69 -7.63
N ARG A 61 -3.94 -9.21 -6.43
CA ARG A 61 -3.60 -7.85 -5.99
C ARG A 61 -2.10 -7.57 -6.06
N THR A 62 -1.26 -8.59 -5.87
CA THR A 62 0.20 -8.48 -6.00
C THR A 62 0.60 -8.03 -7.39
N LEU A 63 -0.17 -8.38 -8.42
CA LEU A 63 0.07 -7.97 -9.80
C LEU A 63 -0.06 -6.45 -9.99
N LEU A 64 -0.86 -5.75 -9.18
CA LEU A 64 -0.99 -4.31 -9.29
C LEU A 64 0.30 -3.57 -8.96
N THR A 65 1.09 -4.08 -8.01
CA THR A 65 2.38 -3.46 -7.65
C THR A 65 3.51 -3.97 -8.53
N SER A 66 3.63 -5.28 -8.72
CA SER A 66 4.69 -5.86 -9.54
C SER A 66 4.50 -5.57 -11.03
N GLY A 67 3.27 -5.71 -11.55
CA GLY A 67 2.93 -5.44 -12.94
C GLY A 67 3.14 -3.98 -13.32
N MET A 68 2.83 -3.03 -12.43
CA MET A 68 3.09 -1.61 -12.66
C MET A 68 4.59 -1.35 -12.83
N LEU A 69 5.42 -1.93 -11.95
CA LEU A 69 6.87 -1.80 -12.05
C LEU A 69 7.42 -2.45 -13.32
N ILE A 70 6.96 -3.65 -13.66
CA ILE A 70 7.37 -4.37 -14.88
C ILE A 70 7.03 -3.54 -16.12
N ALA A 71 5.79 -3.06 -16.23
CA ALA A 71 5.35 -2.24 -17.36
C ALA A 71 6.10 -0.90 -17.45
N ALA A 72 6.40 -0.27 -16.31
CA ALA A 72 7.18 0.96 -16.28
C ALA A 72 8.63 0.74 -16.75
N VAL A 73 9.28 -0.34 -16.31
CA VAL A 73 10.63 -0.70 -16.76
C VAL A 73 10.65 -1.01 -18.26
N GLU A 74 9.65 -1.74 -18.76
CA GLU A 74 9.50 -2.01 -20.19
C GLU A 74 9.28 -0.72 -20.99
N SER A 75 8.40 0.17 -20.51
CA SER A 75 8.17 1.48 -21.14
C SER A 75 9.47 2.29 -21.24
N LEU A 76 10.27 2.33 -20.17
CA LEU A 76 11.56 3.01 -20.16
C LEU A 76 12.53 2.41 -21.18
N TYR A 77 12.62 1.09 -21.25
CA TYR A 77 13.43 0.38 -22.25
C TYR A 77 12.99 0.74 -23.68
N ARG A 78 11.69 0.87 -23.92
CA ARG A 78 11.08 1.27 -25.20
C ARG A 78 11.00 2.78 -25.42
N LYS A 79 11.82 3.57 -24.73
CA LYS A 79 11.92 5.03 -24.89
C LYS A 79 10.59 5.76 -24.58
N GLY A 80 9.85 5.27 -23.60
CA GLY A 80 8.61 5.89 -23.10
C GLY A 80 7.35 5.47 -23.87
N GLU A 81 7.37 4.34 -24.58
CA GLU A 81 6.15 3.79 -25.20
C GLU A 81 5.09 3.47 -24.12
N VAL A 82 3.82 3.77 -24.43
CA VAL A 82 2.70 3.40 -23.55
C VAL A 82 2.49 1.89 -23.62
N ILE A 83 2.70 1.21 -22.50
CA ILE A 83 2.45 -0.24 -22.37
C ILE A 83 1.03 -0.46 -21.86
N GLN A 84 0.19 -1.13 -22.66
CA GLN A 84 -1.13 -1.58 -22.24
C GLN A 84 -0.99 -2.75 -21.27
N THR A 85 -1.77 -2.72 -20.19
CA THR A 85 -1.66 -3.68 -19.08
C THR A 85 -3.03 -4.28 -18.72
N PRO A 86 -3.73 -4.93 -19.67
CA PRO A 86 -5.07 -5.48 -19.44
C PRO A 86 -5.10 -6.52 -18.30
N GLU A 87 -4.00 -7.23 -18.08
CA GLU A 87 -3.82 -8.19 -16.98
C GLU A 87 -3.86 -7.52 -15.60
N MET A 88 -3.56 -6.22 -15.49
CA MET A 88 -3.67 -5.45 -14.26
C MET A 88 -5.10 -4.95 -13.97
N GLY A 89 -6.11 -5.39 -14.73
CA GLY A 89 -7.53 -5.11 -14.48
C GLY A 89 -8.10 -5.77 -13.21
N VAL A 90 -7.33 -5.83 -12.12
CA VAL A 90 -7.68 -6.49 -10.86
C VAL A 90 -8.48 -5.54 -9.99
N ALA A 91 -9.79 -5.79 -9.89
CA ALA A 91 -10.66 -5.13 -8.92
C ALA A 91 -10.80 -5.97 -7.66
N TYR A 92 -10.68 -5.35 -6.48
CA TYR A 92 -10.87 -6.03 -5.20
C TYR A 92 -11.56 -5.12 -4.18
N LYS A 93 -12.21 -5.74 -3.19
CA LYS A 93 -12.82 -5.02 -2.06
C LYS A 93 -11.87 -5.08 -0.86
N VAL A 94 -11.59 -3.93 -0.27
CA VAL A 94 -10.86 -3.84 0.99
C VAL A 94 -11.77 -4.23 2.17
N PRO A 95 -11.22 -4.79 3.27
CA PRO A 95 -11.95 -4.98 4.51
C PRO A 95 -12.51 -3.66 5.06
N LYS A 96 -13.59 -3.74 5.83
CA LYS A 96 -14.14 -2.57 6.55
C LYS A 96 -13.33 -2.25 7.80
N GLU A 97 -12.75 -3.27 8.43
CA GLU A 97 -11.92 -3.10 9.60
C GLU A 97 -10.57 -2.47 9.23
N SER A 98 -10.01 -1.71 10.17
CA SER A 98 -8.66 -1.19 10.03
C SER A 98 -7.64 -2.32 10.23
N LEU A 99 -6.70 -2.46 9.28
CA LEU A 99 -5.56 -3.37 9.40
C LEU A 99 -4.34 -2.70 10.06
N TYR A 100 -4.54 -1.57 10.76
CA TYR A 100 -3.46 -0.91 11.48
C TYR A 100 -3.05 -1.76 12.69
N TRP A 101 -1.76 -2.09 12.77
CA TRP A 101 -1.18 -2.83 13.89
C TRP A 101 -1.24 -2.00 15.17
N ARG A 102 -1.82 -2.56 16.24
CA ARG A 102 -2.03 -1.84 17.51
C ARG A 102 -1.14 -2.35 18.64
N GLU A 103 -0.95 -3.66 18.76
CA GLU A 103 -0.20 -4.31 19.85
C GLU A 103 0.37 -5.65 19.40
#